data_AF-A0A3D4QBF4-F1
#
_entry.id   AF-A0A3D4QBF4-F1
#
_cell.length_a   1.000
_cell.length_b   1.000
_cell.length_c   1.000
_cell.angle_alpha   90.00
_cell.angle_beta   90.00
_cell.angle_gamma   90.00
#
_symmetry.space_group_name_H-M   'P 1'
#
loop_
_entity.id
_entity.type
_entity.pdbx_description
1 polymer ?
#
loop_
_entity_poly.entity_id
_entity_poly.type
_entity_poly.pdbx_seq_one_letter_code
_entity_poly.pdbx_strand_id
1 'polypeptide(L)'
;KQPEASFAGVLPLQAYSRGMGGLGIPGDLSSQSRFVRVAFTKLNALSAEDERSSVSQFFHILGSVDQQRGCCEVADGKYEITIYTSCCNASKGIYYYTTYDNHQITAVDMHRENLDGTALRRYPIVLQGDVKWMN
;
A
#
# COMPACT_ATOMS: atom_id res chain seq x y z
N LYS A 1 -6.77 -18.34 12.79
CA LYS A 1 -6.63 -19.56 13.63
C LYS A 1 -5.14 -19.92 13.66
N GLN A 2 -4.57 -20.28 14.82
CA GLN A 2 -3.19 -20.77 14.87
C GLN A 2 -3.14 -22.21 14.31
N PRO A 3 -2.08 -22.59 13.57
CA PRO A 3 -1.90 -23.98 13.13
C PRO A 3 -1.64 -24.88 14.34
N GLU A 4 -2.23 -26.09 14.33
CA GLU A 4 -2.01 -27.08 15.38
C GLU A 4 -0.65 -27.76 15.20
N ALA A 5 0.12 -27.86 16.28
CA ALA A 5 1.42 -28.50 16.27
C ALA A 5 1.27 -30.03 16.27
N SER A 6 1.61 -30.68 15.15
CA SER A 6 1.55 -32.14 14.99
C SER A 6 2.91 -32.84 15.22
N PHE A 7 3.96 -32.10 15.56
CA PHE A 7 5.31 -32.66 15.68
C PHE A 7 5.40 -33.55 16.93
N ALA A 8 5.43 -34.85 16.67
CA ALA A 8 5.63 -35.96 17.60
C ALA A 8 4.58 -36.19 18.72
N GLY A 9 3.60 -35.31 18.94
CA GLY A 9 2.54 -35.50 19.95
C GLY A 9 3.03 -35.54 21.41
N VAL A 10 4.35 -35.58 21.63
CA VAL A 10 5.03 -35.65 22.92
C VAL A 10 5.54 -34.29 23.40
N LEU A 11 5.62 -33.28 22.52
CA LEU A 11 6.10 -31.96 22.87
C LEU A 11 5.12 -30.87 22.38
N PRO A 12 4.47 -30.11 23.29
CA PRO A 12 3.61 -29.00 22.90
C PRO A 12 4.46 -27.84 22.37
N LEU A 13 4.49 -27.67 21.05
CA LEU A 13 5.12 -26.50 20.42
C LEU A 13 4.10 -25.37 20.33
N GLN A 14 4.33 -24.31 21.11
CA GLN A 14 3.51 -23.10 21.05
C GLN A 14 4.18 -22.06 20.13
N ALA A 15 3.37 -21.38 19.34
CA ALA A 15 3.81 -20.20 18.62
C ALA A 15 4.27 -19.13 19.62
N TYR A 16 5.51 -18.65 19.48
CA TYR A 16 6.06 -17.64 20.38
C TYR A 16 5.47 -16.23 20.11
N SER A 17 4.80 -16.04 18.98
CA SER A 17 4.22 -14.75 18.57
C SER A 17 2.93 -14.89 17.76
N ARG A 18 2.22 -13.78 17.61
CA ARG A 18 1.11 -13.65 16.66
C ARG A 18 1.66 -13.42 15.25
N GLY A 19 0.90 -13.81 14.22
CA GLY A 19 1.31 -13.63 12.82
C GLY A 19 2.22 -14.72 12.25
N MET A 20 2.58 -15.74 13.03
CA MET A 20 3.44 -16.84 12.59
C MET A 20 2.85 -17.69 11.44
N GLY A 21 1.58 -17.50 11.08
CA GLY A 21 1.00 -18.10 9.86
C GLY A 21 1.55 -17.52 8.55
N GLY A 22 2.22 -16.37 8.59
CA GLY A 22 2.91 -15.77 7.44
C GLY A 22 4.41 -16.07 7.40
N LEU A 23 4.91 -17.01 8.22
CA LEU A 23 6.33 -17.38 8.22
C LEU A 23 6.74 -17.88 6.82
N GLY A 24 7.83 -17.33 6.28
CA GLY A 24 8.33 -17.65 4.95
C GLY A 24 7.89 -16.69 3.83
N ILE A 25 7.01 -15.72 4.11
CA ILE A 25 6.73 -14.63 3.17
C ILE A 25 8.00 -13.78 3.00
N PRO A 26 8.47 -13.54 1.76
CA PRO A 26 9.72 -12.82 1.54
C PRO A 26 9.57 -11.32 1.82
N GLY A 27 10.59 -10.75 2.48
CA GLY A 27 10.63 -9.36 2.94
C GLY A 27 11.46 -8.40 2.08
N ASP A 28 12.21 -8.89 1.10
CA ASP A 28 13.06 -8.04 0.25
C ASP A 28 12.25 -7.25 -0.81
N LEU A 29 12.95 -6.38 -1.53
CA LEU A 29 12.38 -5.43 -2.51
C LEU A 29 12.37 -5.97 -3.95
N SER A 30 12.79 -7.22 -4.18
CA SER A 30 12.74 -7.80 -5.52
C SER A 30 11.30 -7.87 -6.05
N SER A 31 11.17 -7.92 -7.39
CA SER A 31 9.85 -7.99 -8.04
C SER A 31 9.04 -9.21 -7.59
N GLN A 32 9.69 -10.37 -7.43
CA GLN A 32 9.01 -11.61 -7.03
C GLN A 32 8.54 -11.53 -5.58
N SER A 33 9.40 -11.04 -4.68
CA SER A 33 9.06 -10.90 -3.26
C SER A 33 7.94 -9.91 -3.03
N ARG A 34 7.95 -8.76 -3.71
CA ARG A 34 6.84 -7.80 -3.68
C ARG A 34 5.54 -8.42 -4.23
N PHE A 35 5.60 -9.18 -5.32
CA PHE A 35 4.42 -9.86 -5.86
C PHE A 35 3.80 -10.83 -4.86
N VAL A 36 4.61 -11.71 -4.25
CA VAL A 36 4.13 -12.68 -3.24
C VAL A 36 3.52 -11.96 -2.04
N ARG A 37 4.21 -10.93 -1.54
CA ARG A 37 3.77 -10.17 -0.38
C ARG A 37 2.47 -9.42 -0.63
N VAL A 38 2.34 -8.69 -1.74
CA VAL A 38 1.11 -7.95 -2.05
C VAL A 38 -0.06 -8.89 -2.33
N ALA A 39 0.17 -10.02 -3.00
CA ALA A 39 -0.88 -11.02 -3.25
C ALA A 39 -1.39 -11.61 -1.94
N PHE A 40 -0.49 -12.00 -1.04
CA PHE A 40 -0.86 -12.48 0.29
C PHE A 40 -1.62 -11.43 1.09
N THR A 41 -1.09 -10.19 1.16
CA THR A 41 -1.74 -9.09 1.90
C THR A 41 -3.14 -8.80 1.33
N LYS A 42 -3.29 -8.74 0.01
CA LYS A 42 -4.58 -8.50 -0.66
C LYS A 42 -5.60 -9.60 -0.39
N LEU A 43 -5.20 -10.87 -0.44
CA LEU A 43 -6.13 -12.00 -0.26
C LEU A 43 -6.59 -12.18 1.19
N ASN A 44 -5.87 -11.61 2.15
CA ASN A 44 -6.19 -11.67 3.58
C ASN A 44 -6.64 -10.33 4.17
N ALA A 45 -6.69 -9.26 3.36
CA ALA A 45 -7.16 -7.94 3.76
C ALA A 45 -8.67 -7.93 3.94
N LEU A 46 -9.14 -7.13 4.91
CA LEU A 46 -10.54 -6.87 5.16
C LEU A 46 -10.75 -5.35 5.20
N SER A 47 -11.80 -4.88 4.56
CA SER A 47 -12.28 -3.50 4.65
C SER A 47 -13.81 -3.51 4.74
N ALA A 48 -14.39 -2.44 5.31
CA ALA A 48 -15.80 -2.17 5.08
C ALA A 48 -16.04 -1.81 3.60
N GLU A 49 -17.27 -1.92 3.14
CA GLU A 49 -17.67 -1.68 1.75
C GLU A 49 -17.71 -0.18 1.37
N ASP A 50 -17.54 0.72 2.34
CA ASP A 50 -17.52 2.15 2.07
C ASP A 50 -16.22 2.62 1.39
N GLU A 51 -16.31 3.74 0.68
CA GLU A 51 -15.20 4.33 -0.08
C GLU A 51 -13.96 4.56 0.78
N ARG A 52 -14.15 5.15 1.96
CA ARG A 52 -13.05 5.60 2.80
C ARG A 52 -12.28 4.39 3.31
N SER A 53 -12.98 3.38 3.81
CA SER A 53 -12.38 2.13 4.28
C SER A 53 -11.69 1.37 3.15
N SER A 54 -12.30 1.31 1.96
CA SER A 54 -11.74 0.61 0.80
C SER A 54 -10.46 1.28 0.29
N VAL A 55 -10.48 2.60 0.12
CA VAL A 55 -9.31 3.38 -0.29
C VAL A 55 -8.21 3.28 0.76
N SER A 56 -8.54 3.43 2.05
CA SER A 56 -7.58 3.27 3.15
C SER A 56 -6.91 1.90 3.12
N GLN A 57 -7.69 0.81 2.95
CA GLN A 57 -7.15 -0.54 2.91
C GLN A 57 -6.28 -0.77 1.67
N PHE A 58 -6.64 -0.18 0.52
CA PHE A 58 -5.83 -0.24 -0.69
C PHE A 58 -4.42 0.36 -0.47
N PHE A 59 -4.34 1.53 0.17
CA PHE A 59 -3.05 2.13 0.53
C PHE A 59 -2.26 1.29 1.54
N HIS A 60 -2.91 0.62 2.50
CA HIS A 60 -2.23 -0.33 3.39
C HIS A 60 -1.68 -1.56 2.65
N ILE A 61 -2.42 -2.09 1.67
CA ILE A 61 -1.96 -3.22 0.86
C ILE A 61 -0.70 -2.83 0.08
N LEU A 62 -0.72 -1.69 -0.62
CA LEU A 62 0.46 -1.24 -1.37
C LEU A 62 1.61 -0.79 -0.46
N GLY A 63 1.30 -0.23 0.71
CA GLY A 63 2.30 0.09 1.73
C GLY A 63 3.13 -1.11 2.19
N SER A 64 2.59 -2.34 2.09
CA SER A 64 3.35 -3.56 2.38
C SER A 64 4.52 -3.79 1.42
N VAL A 65 4.53 -3.15 0.25
CA VAL A 65 5.54 -3.32 -0.81
C VAL A 65 6.21 -2.01 -1.24
N ASP A 66 6.08 -0.96 -0.42
CA ASP A 66 6.77 0.30 -0.68
C ASP A 66 8.28 0.13 -0.63
N GLN A 67 8.99 0.89 -1.49
CA GLN A 67 10.44 0.98 -1.50
C GLN A 67 10.89 2.23 -0.75
N GLN A 68 11.55 2.02 0.39
CA GLN A 68 12.09 3.08 1.22
C GLN A 68 13.43 3.56 0.67
N ARG A 69 13.66 4.88 0.69
CA ARG A 69 14.93 5.49 0.30
C ARG A 69 16.07 4.86 1.09
N GLY A 70 17.09 4.38 0.38
CA GLY A 70 18.26 3.71 0.98
C GLY A 70 18.20 2.18 0.94
N CYS A 71 17.04 1.56 0.66
CA CYS A 71 16.91 0.10 0.69
C CYS A 71 17.16 -0.59 -0.66
N CYS A 72 17.17 0.15 -1.78
CA CYS A 72 17.42 -0.39 -3.12
C CYS A 72 18.30 0.60 -3.90
N GLU A 73 19.61 0.34 -3.98
CA GLU A 73 20.55 1.14 -4.77
C GLU A 73 20.63 0.61 -6.20
N VAL A 74 20.36 1.48 -7.18
CA VAL A 74 20.35 1.13 -8.62
C VAL A 74 21.57 1.66 -9.38
N ALA A 75 22.27 2.63 -8.78
CA ALA A 75 23.58 3.14 -9.18
C ALA A 75 24.17 3.89 -7.97
N ASP A 76 25.46 4.20 -8.00
CA ASP A 76 26.16 4.90 -6.91
C ASP A 76 25.39 6.16 -6.44
N GLY A 77 24.90 6.11 -5.19
CA GLY A 77 24.12 7.17 -4.55
C GLY A 77 22.70 7.37 -5.08
N LYS A 78 22.21 6.48 -5.96
CA LYS A 78 20.86 6.54 -6.56
C LYS A 78 20.01 5.38 -6.06
N TYR A 79 18.89 5.72 -5.44
CA TYR A 79 17.99 4.75 -4.83
C TYR A 79 16.64 4.70 -5.54
N GLU A 80 16.14 3.50 -5.76
CA GLU A 80 14.75 3.28 -6.17
C GLU A 80 13.83 3.50 -4.96
N ILE A 81 12.73 4.24 -5.19
CA ILE A 81 11.73 4.54 -4.16
C ILE A 81 10.32 4.42 -4.76
N THR A 82 9.32 4.23 -3.90
CA THR A 82 7.94 4.47 -4.30
C THR A 82 7.70 5.98 -4.45
N ILE A 83 7.80 6.52 -5.67
CA ILE A 83 7.63 7.96 -5.92
C ILE A 83 6.24 8.45 -5.48
N TYR A 84 5.21 7.68 -5.83
CA TYR A 84 3.82 7.92 -5.46
C TYR A 84 3.03 6.61 -5.50
N THR A 85 1.89 6.58 -4.81
CA THR A 85 0.95 5.46 -4.80
C THR A 85 -0.41 5.98 -5.23
N SER A 86 -1.10 5.28 -6.13
CA SER A 86 -2.42 5.70 -6.63
C SER A 86 -3.48 4.61 -6.49
N CYS A 87 -4.70 5.01 -6.15
CA CYS A 87 -5.90 4.19 -6.11
C CYS A 87 -6.96 4.81 -7.01
N CYS A 88 -7.60 4.02 -7.88
CA CYS A 88 -8.62 4.51 -8.79
C CYS A 88 -9.97 3.86 -8.46
N ASN A 89 -10.98 4.66 -8.14
CA ASN A 89 -12.36 4.18 -8.13
C ASN A 89 -12.93 4.30 -9.54
N ALA A 90 -12.94 3.18 -10.27
CA ALA A 90 -13.44 3.13 -11.64
C ALA A 90 -14.95 3.36 -11.75
N SER A 91 -15.72 3.02 -10.71
CA SER A 91 -17.19 3.22 -10.71
C SER A 91 -17.59 4.67 -10.48
N LYS A 92 -16.75 5.45 -9.78
CA LYS A 92 -17.01 6.86 -9.44
C LYS A 92 -16.14 7.85 -10.22
N GLY A 93 -15.16 7.39 -11.00
CA GLY A 93 -14.25 8.25 -11.73
C GLY A 93 -13.33 9.09 -10.81
N ILE A 94 -12.94 8.54 -9.65
CA ILE A 94 -12.10 9.27 -8.68
C ILE A 94 -10.68 8.67 -8.66
N TYR A 95 -9.69 9.53 -8.84
CA TYR A 95 -8.27 9.21 -8.76
C TYR A 95 -7.71 9.69 -7.43
N TYR A 96 -7.29 8.76 -6.58
CA TYR A 96 -6.64 9.03 -5.30
C TYR A 96 -5.13 8.82 -5.41
N TYR A 97 -4.34 9.63 -4.73
CA TYR A 97 -2.90 9.42 -4.63
C TYR A 97 -2.28 9.93 -3.32
N THR A 98 -1.13 9.35 -2.96
CA THR A 98 -0.15 9.88 -2.01
C THR A 98 1.20 9.96 -2.71
N THR A 99 2.12 10.78 -2.20
CA THR A 99 3.51 10.83 -2.69
C THR A 99 4.47 10.36 -1.60
N TYR A 100 5.74 10.17 -1.94
CA TYR A 100 6.76 9.76 -0.97
C TYR A 100 6.85 10.73 0.23
N ASP A 101 6.81 12.04 -0.02
CA ASP A 101 6.94 13.09 1.01
C ASP A 101 5.57 13.64 1.49
N ASN A 102 4.46 13.21 0.88
CA ASN A 102 3.09 13.55 1.29
C ASN A 102 2.20 12.31 1.41
N HIS A 103 2.00 11.85 2.64
CA HIS A 103 1.13 10.71 2.95
C HIS A 103 -0.35 11.07 3.07
N GLN A 104 -0.74 12.34 2.91
CA GLN A 104 -2.15 12.72 2.83
C GLN A 104 -2.74 12.26 1.51
N ILE A 105 -3.81 11.48 1.56
CA ILE A 105 -4.53 11.04 0.37
C ILE A 105 -5.17 12.27 -0.29
N THR A 106 -4.71 12.59 -1.50
CA THR A 106 -5.30 13.60 -2.38
C THR A 106 -6.21 12.92 -3.40
N ALA A 107 -7.30 13.58 -3.80
CA ALA A 107 -8.27 13.04 -4.75
C ALA A 107 -8.58 14.01 -5.88
N VAL A 108 -8.72 13.49 -7.09
CA VAL A 108 -9.24 14.19 -8.27
C VAL A 108 -10.47 13.43 -8.76
N ASP A 109 -11.62 14.09 -8.74
CA ASP A 109 -12.90 13.54 -9.20
C ASP A 109 -13.17 14.07 -10.62
N MET A 110 -13.17 13.18 -11.60
CA MET A 110 -13.33 13.58 -13.00
C MET A 110 -14.70 14.22 -13.29
N HIS A 111 -15.73 13.90 -12.50
CA HIS A 111 -17.07 14.48 -12.67
C HIS A 111 -17.19 15.90 -12.11
N ARG A 112 -16.12 16.43 -11.50
CA ARG A 112 -16.01 17.85 -11.15
C ARG A 112 -15.45 18.71 -12.29
N GLU A 113 -15.07 18.10 -13.41
CA GLU A 113 -14.62 18.78 -14.61
C GLU A 113 -15.61 18.61 -15.77
N ASN A 114 -15.45 19.44 -16.80
CA ASN A 114 -16.21 19.30 -18.04
C ASN A 114 -15.62 18.15 -18.88
N LEU A 115 -16.33 17.02 -18.92
CA LEU A 115 -15.92 15.83 -19.68
C LEU A 115 -15.99 16.01 -21.20
N ASP A 116 -16.81 16.94 -21.68
CA ASP A 116 -16.89 17.32 -23.10
C ASP A 116 -15.97 18.52 -23.43
N GLY A 117 -15.07 18.86 -22.51
CA GLY A 117 -14.11 19.95 -22.69
C GLY A 117 -13.08 19.63 -23.79
N THR A 118 -12.63 20.68 -24.48
CA THR A 118 -11.63 20.56 -25.57
C THR A 118 -10.19 20.79 -25.11
N ALA A 119 -10.00 21.12 -23.83
CA ALA A 119 -8.70 21.42 -23.25
C ALA A 119 -8.37 20.49 -22.08
N LEU A 120 -7.12 20.04 -22.01
CA LEU A 120 -6.64 19.20 -20.92
C LEU A 120 -6.62 19.97 -19.60
N ARG A 121 -7.25 19.40 -18.57
CA ARG A 121 -7.13 19.82 -17.18
C ARG A 121 -5.96 19.10 -16.53
N ARG A 122 -5.07 19.85 -15.89
CA ARG A 122 -3.88 19.34 -15.21
C ARG A 122 -3.90 19.81 -13.77
N TYR A 123 -3.66 18.87 -12.85
CA TYR A 123 -3.47 19.16 -11.44
C TYR A 123 -2.00 18.88 -11.09
N PRO A 124 -1.24 19.88 -10.63
CA PRO A 124 0.10 19.63 -10.11
C PRO A 124 0.05 18.62 -8.95
N ILE A 125 1.02 17.71 -8.91
CA ILE A 125 1.12 16.75 -7.81
C ILE A 125 1.49 17.51 -6.53
N VAL A 126 0.74 17.26 -5.46
CA VAL A 126 1.01 17.82 -4.13
C VAL A 126 2.14 17.01 -3.47
N LEU A 127 3.38 17.50 -3.60
CA LEU A 127 4.57 16.81 -3.10
C LEU A 127 4.83 17.02 -1.61
N GLN A 128 4.54 18.20 -1.08
CA GLN A 128 4.80 18.53 0.32
C GLN A 128 3.64 18.05 1.19
N GLY A 129 3.94 17.22 2.19
CA GLY A 129 2.97 16.83 3.21
C GLY A 129 2.76 17.90 4.27
N ASP A 130 1.53 17.99 4.76
CA ASP A 130 1.19 18.85 5.89
C ASP A 130 1.28 18.06 7.21
N VAL A 131 1.94 18.66 8.20
CA VAL A 131 1.89 18.18 9.59
C VAL A 131 0.79 18.95 10.31
N LYS A 132 -0.27 18.26 10.71
CA LYS A 132 -1.34 18.85 11.52
C LYS A 132 -0.88 18.95 12.98
N TRP A 133 -0.50 20.15 13.40
CA TRP A 133 -0.25 20.48 14.81
C TRP A 133 -1.58 20.53 15.58
N MET A 134 -1.61 19.94 16.78
CA MET A 134 -2.80 19.87 17.63
C MET A 134 -2.81 20.93 18.74
N ASN A 135 -1.85 21.87 18.69
CA ASN A 135 -1.61 22.93 19.65
C ASN A 135 -1.34 24.26 18.95
#